data_AF-A0A517Q9B0-F1
#
_entry.id   AF-A0A517Q9B0-F1
#
_cell.length_a   1.000
_cell.length_b   1.000
_cell.length_c   1.000
_cell.angle_alpha   90.00
_cell.angle_beta   90.00
_cell.angle_gamma   90.00
#
_symmetry.space_group_name_H-M   'P 1'
#
loop_
_entity.id
_entity.type
_entity.pdbx_description
1 polymer ?
#
loop_
_entity_poly.entity_id
_entity_poly.type
_entity_poly.pdbx_seq_one_letter_code
_entity_poly.pdbx_strand_id
1 'polypeptide(L)'
;MVLRIIQSDVCEACGHIPLSGRLVRMTLQLFALWLLLSGLERLRDSLLEGTSICLAAIALFVWATHNFRVKAKKLLGVARNVAARTSRWSLGFLLLVLIIVPAWLWWDASFRSAYTWARVDLGIPDAMGEGYLDLSSLSELMIQVTEEPSYYQRTHSFSVLGSRIAAMIFIMCGSAVALLLAGTHIILRGASKTYLVGFVLVVSGLVVFINQQDNLLWYAVRHRISNDLPRFQRALEPLLQEWPTRPGTLPEIGRFFAHKKRPGKLTPLGKTQYRTHETFGADVEKLPDGGVRFALEPHYLFLLEYHPPGSSGPQVEISGDNWTSHLVRSDRIAEGWYLTEYGAVRN
;
A
#
# COMPACT_ATOMS: atom_id res chain seq x y z
N MET A 1 35.94 21.96 46.12
CA MET A 1 35.66 20.56 45.73
C MET A 1 34.17 20.40 45.39
N VAL A 2 33.63 21.11 44.39
CA VAL A 2 32.24 20.94 43.88
C VAL A 2 32.20 21.38 42.41
N LEU A 3 33.05 20.79 41.57
CA LEU A 3 33.12 21.13 40.14
C LEU A 3 33.54 19.90 39.34
N ARG A 4 32.76 18.82 39.45
CA ARG A 4 32.98 17.58 38.68
C ARG A 4 31.74 16.68 38.49
N ILE A 5 30.52 17.21 38.60
CA ILE A 5 29.27 16.40 38.49
C ILE A 5 28.38 16.83 37.30
N ILE A 6 28.94 17.47 36.28
CA ILE A 6 28.19 17.68 35.01
C ILE A 6 29.05 17.17 33.85
N GLN A 7 29.43 15.89 33.95
CA GLN A 7 30.06 15.16 32.86
C GLN A 7 29.12 14.00 32.52
N SER A 8 28.59 14.03 31.30
CA SER A 8 27.80 12.96 30.64
C SER A 8 26.30 12.86 30.94
N ASP A 9 25.50 13.77 30.38
CA ASP A 9 24.03 13.59 30.21
C ASP A 9 23.66 13.21 28.77
N VAL A 10 24.52 12.45 28.09
CA VAL A 10 24.15 11.78 26.83
C VAL A 10 24.62 10.34 26.96
N CYS A 11 23.68 9.43 27.21
CA CYS A 11 23.97 8.01 27.10
C CYS A 11 24.22 7.69 25.62
N GLU A 12 25.49 7.55 25.23
CA GLU A 12 25.91 7.24 23.85
C GLU A 12 25.28 5.96 23.30
N ALA A 13 24.80 5.07 24.18
CA ALA A 13 24.14 3.82 23.81
C ALA A 13 22.63 3.95 23.50
N CYS A 14 21.94 5.00 23.98
CA CYS A 14 20.46 5.02 24.01
C CYS A 14 19.79 6.24 23.36
N GLY A 15 20.54 7.29 22.98
CA GLY A 15 19.98 8.44 22.24
C GLY A 15 18.88 9.25 22.95
N HIS A 16 18.57 8.94 24.21
CA HIS A 16 17.51 9.60 24.96
C HIS A 16 18.02 10.90 25.60
N ILE A 17 17.38 12.01 25.28
CA ILE A 17 17.60 13.30 25.98
C ILE A 17 16.53 13.40 27.07
N PRO A 18 16.89 13.52 28.36
CA PRO A 18 15.89 13.70 29.42
C PRO A 18 15.19 15.06 29.26
N LEU A 19 13.86 15.06 29.37
CA LEU A 19 12.99 16.24 29.31
C LEU A 19 13.41 17.35 30.29
N SER A 20 14.00 16.97 31.43
CA SER A 20 14.57 17.89 32.43
C SER A 20 15.59 18.87 31.82
N GLY A 21 16.37 18.43 30.83
CA GLY A 21 17.37 19.27 30.19
C GLY A 21 16.80 20.33 29.23
N ARG A 22 15.56 20.20 28.74
CA ARG A 22 14.90 21.24 27.93
C ARG A 22 14.31 22.34 28.81
N LEU A 23 13.64 21.94 29.89
CA LEU A 23 13.01 22.85 30.85
C LEU A 23 14.06 23.76 31.52
N VAL A 24 15.16 23.18 32.01
CA VAL A 24 16.28 23.93 32.61
C VAL A 24 16.86 24.97 31.65
N ARG A 25 16.90 24.68 30.35
CA ARG A 25 17.42 25.59 29.32
C ARG A 25 16.47 26.73 28.99
N MET A 26 15.16 26.48 28.90
CA MET A 26 14.17 27.55 28.74
C MET A 26 14.18 28.47 29.96
N THR A 27 14.27 27.93 31.19
CA THR A 27 14.42 28.75 32.40
C THR A 27 15.72 29.56 32.40
N LEU A 28 16.85 29.02 31.93
CA LEU A 28 18.11 29.77 31.83
C LEU A 28 18.05 30.89 30.79
N GLN A 29 17.34 30.70 29.68
CA GLN A 29 17.13 31.74 28.66
C GLN A 29 16.18 32.84 29.14
N LEU A 30 15.09 32.46 29.82
CA LEU A 30 14.16 33.41 30.44
C LEU A 30 14.85 34.19 31.57
N PHE A 31 15.68 33.53 32.37
CA PHE A 31 16.47 34.17 33.43
C PHE A 31 17.54 35.12 32.87
N ALA A 32 18.22 34.75 31.79
CA ALA A 32 19.15 35.64 31.10
C ALA A 32 18.43 36.87 30.49
N LEU A 33 17.23 36.69 29.95
CA LEU A 33 16.41 37.80 29.44
C LEU A 33 15.95 38.73 30.57
N TRP A 34 15.53 38.16 31.69
CA TRP A 34 15.15 38.91 32.88
C TRP A 34 16.34 39.71 33.45
N LEU A 35 17.52 39.10 33.56
CA LEU A 35 18.75 39.79 33.98
C LEU A 35 19.14 40.92 33.01
N LEU A 36 18.94 40.73 31.70
CA LEU A 36 19.22 41.76 30.70
C LEU A 36 18.30 42.98 30.90
N LEU A 37 17.01 42.74 31.13
CA LEU A 37 16.02 43.78 31.38
C LEU A 37 16.29 44.52 32.71
N SER A 38 16.61 43.78 33.78
CA SER A 38 17.00 44.38 35.07
C SER A 38 18.33 45.15 34.99
N GLY A 39 19.29 44.69 34.18
CA GLY A 39 20.54 45.42 33.93
C GLY A 39 20.32 46.72 33.16
N LEU A 40 19.37 46.73 32.20
CA LEU A 40 18.95 47.90 31.43
C LEU A 40 18.23 48.95 32.30
N GLU A 41 17.41 48.54 33.26
CA GLU A 41 16.80 49.47 34.22
C GLU A 41 17.85 50.10 35.15
N ARG A 42 18.80 49.29 35.61
CA ARG A 42 19.85 49.70 36.57
C ARG A 42 20.97 50.54 35.95
N LEU A 43 21.10 50.51 34.63
CA LEU A 43 21.95 51.42 33.83
C LEU A 43 21.57 52.89 34.04
N ARG A 44 20.33 53.18 34.47
CA ARG A 44 19.85 54.52 34.78
C ARG A 44 20.38 55.08 36.10
N ASP A 45 20.64 54.20 37.07
CA ASP A 45 21.03 54.56 38.44
C ASP A 45 22.54 54.37 38.69
N SER A 46 23.15 53.34 38.08
CA SER A 46 24.59 53.07 38.16
C SER A 46 25.10 52.40 36.88
N LEU A 47 25.91 53.14 36.13
CA LEU A 47 26.46 52.70 34.84
C LEU A 47 27.32 51.43 34.98
N LEU A 48 28.10 51.33 36.05
CA LEU A 48 29.04 50.21 36.25
C LEU A 48 28.33 48.92 36.66
N GLU A 49 27.31 49.02 37.52
CA GLU A 49 26.51 47.86 37.92
C GLU A 49 25.63 47.36 36.76
N GLY A 50 24.93 48.28 36.08
CA GLY A 50 24.06 47.93 34.95
C GLY A 50 24.84 47.29 33.77
N THR A 51 26.04 47.80 33.45
CA THR A 51 26.88 47.20 32.41
C THR A 51 27.38 45.80 32.78
N SER A 52 27.76 45.57 34.04
CA SER A 52 28.21 44.25 34.51
C SER A 52 27.10 43.19 34.44
N ILE A 53 25.87 43.55 34.80
CA ILE A 53 24.70 42.67 34.77
C ILE A 53 24.30 42.35 33.33
N CYS A 54 24.31 43.34 32.43
CA CYS A 54 24.04 43.13 31.01
C CYS A 54 25.08 42.23 30.35
N LEU A 55 26.38 42.39 30.66
CA LEU A 55 27.43 41.53 30.15
C LEU A 55 27.30 40.08 30.65
N ALA A 56 26.95 39.89 31.93
CA ALA A 56 26.68 38.56 32.49
C ALA A 56 25.46 37.91 31.84
N ALA A 57 24.39 38.67 31.59
CA ALA A 57 23.18 38.21 30.90
C ALA A 57 23.47 37.78 29.45
N ILE A 58 24.25 38.58 28.71
CA ILE A 58 24.68 38.26 27.34
C ILE A 58 25.58 37.02 27.35
N ALA A 59 26.54 36.92 28.27
CA ALA A 59 27.40 35.75 28.39
C ALA A 59 26.61 34.47 28.70
N LEU A 60 25.62 34.54 29.60
CA LEU A 60 24.72 33.43 29.92
C LEU A 60 23.83 33.03 28.74
N PHE A 61 23.29 34.00 28.01
CA PHE A 61 22.48 33.76 26.81
C PHE A 61 23.32 33.15 25.67
N VAL A 62 24.52 33.66 25.45
CA VAL A 62 25.49 33.11 24.49
C VAL A 62 25.92 31.71 24.91
N TRP A 63 26.15 31.44 26.21
CA TRP A 63 26.52 30.12 26.70
C TRP A 63 25.37 29.10 26.55
N ALA A 64 24.14 29.49 26.86
CA ALA A 64 22.95 28.67 26.69
C ALA A 64 22.68 28.32 25.21
N THR A 65 22.92 29.28 24.30
CA THR A 65 22.74 29.10 22.85
C THR A 65 23.92 28.42 22.16
N HIS A 66 25.16 28.63 22.63
CA HIS A 66 26.37 27.96 22.14
C HIS A 66 26.28 26.45 22.39
N ASN A 67 25.86 26.04 23.59
CA ASN A 67 25.64 24.62 23.90
C ASN A 67 24.52 24.00 23.05
N PHE A 68 23.47 24.77 22.69
CA PHE A 68 22.45 24.31 21.75
C PHE A 68 23.00 24.19 20.33
N ARG A 69 23.73 25.19 19.81
CA ARG A 69 24.35 25.13 18.49
C ARG A 69 25.37 24.00 18.38
N VAL A 70 26.17 23.76 19.42
CA VAL A 70 27.11 22.64 19.49
C VAL A 70 26.36 21.31 19.55
N LYS A 71 25.31 21.17 20.35
CA LYS A 71 24.47 19.96 20.39
C LYS A 71 23.72 19.73 19.08
N ALA A 72 23.20 20.77 18.44
CA ALA A 72 22.55 20.71 17.13
C ALA A 72 23.55 20.34 16.03
N LYS A 73 24.77 20.91 16.04
CA LYS A 73 25.85 20.51 15.12
C LYS A 73 26.27 19.06 15.35
N LYS A 74 26.36 18.61 16.61
CA LYS A 74 26.66 17.20 16.94
C LYS A 74 25.53 16.27 16.48
N LEU A 75 24.27 16.60 16.75
CA LEU A 75 23.10 15.84 16.28
C LEU A 75 23.02 15.81 14.75
N LEU A 76 23.29 16.93 14.08
CA LEU A 76 23.38 17.00 12.61
C LEU A 76 24.52 16.15 12.08
N GLY A 77 25.66 16.12 12.77
CA GLY A 77 26.81 15.25 12.46
C GLY A 77 26.47 13.76 12.60
N VAL A 78 25.81 13.38 13.70
CA VAL A 78 25.32 12.01 13.91
C VAL A 78 24.27 11.65 12.85
N ALA A 79 23.29 12.52 12.59
CA ALA A 79 22.27 12.31 11.57
C ALA A 79 22.88 12.15 10.17
N ARG A 80 23.89 12.97 9.81
CA ARG A 80 24.63 12.85 8.54
C ARG A 80 25.37 11.52 8.42
N ASN A 81 26.01 11.05 9.50
CA ASN A 81 26.76 9.80 9.50
C ASN A 81 25.83 8.58 9.44
N VAL A 82 24.73 8.59 10.21
CA VAL A 82 23.69 7.55 10.17
C VAL A 82 23.06 7.53 8.79
N ALA A 83 22.59 8.67 8.28
CA ALA A 83 21.98 8.78 6.96
C ALA A 83 22.89 8.28 5.84
N ALA A 84 24.20 8.54 5.91
CA ALA A 84 25.13 8.07 4.87
C ALA A 84 25.39 6.56 4.90
N ARG A 85 25.32 5.94 6.08
CA ARG A 85 25.46 4.49 6.19
C ARG A 85 24.17 3.81 5.76
N THR A 86 23.01 4.34 6.16
CA THR A 86 21.70 3.77 5.86
C THR A 86 21.22 4.08 4.43
N SER A 87 21.67 5.17 3.80
CA SER A 87 21.21 5.60 2.48
C SER A 87 21.56 4.65 1.34
N ARG A 88 22.73 4.00 1.40
CA ARG A 88 23.10 3.00 0.38
C ARG A 88 22.20 1.77 0.46
N TRP A 89 21.89 1.33 1.68
CA TRP A 89 20.96 0.23 1.92
C TRP A 89 19.54 0.61 1.54
N SER A 90 19.11 1.85 1.78
CA SER A 90 17.78 2.29 1.39
C SER A 90 17.63 2.37 -0.13
N LEU A 91 18.63 2.87 -0.86
CA LEU A 91 18.60 2.87 -2.32
C LEU A 91 18.62 1.44 -2.89
N GLY A 92 19.44 0.55 -2.32
CA GLY A 92 19.46 -0.86 -2.69
C GLY A 92 18.14 -1.58 -2.42
N PHE A 93 17.51 -1.30 -1.28
CA PHE A 93 16.18 -1.82 -0.94
C PHE A 93 15.13 -1.35 -1.94
N LEU A 94 15.10 -0.07 -2.29
CA LEU A 94 14.14 0.46 -3.26
C LEU A 94 14.34 -0.12 -4.67
N LEU A 95 15.60 -0.32 -5.09
CA LEU A 95 15.91 -0.99 -6.34
C LEU A 95 15.43 -2.45 -6.33
N LEU A 96 15.61 -3.15 -5.20
CA LEU A 96 15.12 -4.52 -5.03
C LEU A 96 13.58 -4.58 -5.09
N VAL A 97 12.89 -3.65 -4.43
CA VAL A 97 11.42 -3.52 -4.51
C VAL A 97 10.97 -3.28 -5.95
N LEU A 98 11.66 -2.40 -6.68
CA LEU A 98 11.35 -2.09 -8.08
C LEU A 98 11.47 -3.31 -9.01
N ILE A 99 12.23 -4.34 -8.62
CA ILE A 99 12.36 -5.59 -9.38
C ILE A 99 11.38 -6.66 -8.88
N ILE A 100 11.29 -6.85 -7.56
CA ILE A 100 10.50 -7.92 -6.94
C ILE A 100 9.00 -7.68 -7.13
N VAL A 101 8.53 -6.45 -6.99
CA VAL A 101 7.08 -6.17 -7.05
C VAL A 101 6.51 -6.44 -8.45
N PRO A 102 7.12 -5.98 -9.57
CA PRO A 102 6.66 -6.37 -10.90
C PRO A 102 6.73 -7.88 -11.16
N ALA A 103 7.80 -8.54 -10.69
CA ALA A 103 7.93 -9.99 -10.83
C ALA A 103 6.81 -10.73 -10.05
N TRP A 104 6.51 -10.29 -8.84
CA TRP A 104 5.44 -10.87 -8.04
C TRP A 104 4.07 -10.67 -8.70
N LEU A 105 3.79 -9.45 -9.19
CA LEU A 105 2.58 -9.15 -9.94
C LEU A 105 2.41 -10.06 -11.18
N TRP A 106 3.52 -10.36 -11.86
CA TRP A 106 3.50 -11.21 -13.06
C TRP A 106 3.26 -12.69 -12.74
N TRP A 107 3.84 -13.22 -11.66
CA TRP A 107 3.76 -14.64 -11.32
C TRP A 107 2.63 -15.05 -10.38
N ASP A 108 2.06 -14.12 -9.59
CA ASP A 108 1.08 -14.45 -8.56
C ASP A 108 -0.23 -13.67 -8.76
N ALA A 109 -1.29 -14.37 -9.17
CA ALA A 109 -2.62 -13.81 -9.33
C ALA A 109 -3.17 -13.17 -8.03
N SER A 110 -2.75 -13.65 -6.86
CA SER A 110 -3.17 -13.09 -5.58
C SER A 110 -2.53 -11.75 -5.23
N PHE A 111 -1.56 -11.27 -6.03
CA PHE A 111 -0.92 -9.96 -5.83
C PHE A 111 -1.92 -8.83 -5.67
N ARG A 112 -2.92 -8.73 -6.55
CA ARG A 112 -3.92 -7.65 -6.49
C ARG A 112 -4.70 -7.72 -5.18
N SER A 113 -5.12 -8.91 -4.77
CA SER A 113 -5.85 -9.07 -3.51
C SER A 113 -5.00 -8.75 -2.29
N ALA A 114 -3.74 -9.19 -2.27
CA ALA A 114 -2.80 -8.84 -1.20
C ALA A 114 -2.56 -7.32 -1.14
N TYR A 115 -2.42 -6.66 -2.30
CA TYR A 115 -2.31 -5.21 -2.41
C TYR A 115 -3.55 -4.48 -1.89
N THR A 116 -4.73 -4.93 -2.33
CA THR A 116 -6.02 -4.39 -1.92
C THR A 116 -6.20 -4.48 -0.41
N TRP A 117 -6.02 -5.67 0.18
CA TRP A 117 -6.17 -5.87 1.62
C TRP A 117 -5.09 -5.16 2.45
N ALA A 118 -3.84 -5.12 1.97
CA ALA A 118 -2.80 -4.34 2.64
C ALA A 118 -3.15 -2.84 2.71
N ARG A 119 -3.80 -2.29 1.68
CA ARG A 119 -4.28 -0.90 1.69
C ARG A 119 -5.43 -0.69 2.68
N VAL A 120 -6.36 -1.64 2.78
CA VAL A 120 -7.43 -1.65 3.80
C VAL A 120 -6.81 -1.57 5.19
N ASP A 121 -5.88 -2.47 5.51
CA ASP A 121 -5.23 -2.54 6.83
C ASP A 121 -4.44 -1.28 7.17
N LEU A 122 -3.81 -0.66 6.17
CA LEU A 122 -3.08 0.59 6.33
C LEU A 122 -3.97 1.84 6.30
N GLY A 123 -5.29 1.69 6.10
CA GLY A 123 -6.23 2.80 5.99
C GLY A 123 -5.96 3.72 4.79
N ILE A 124 -5.36 3.18 3.71
CA ILE A 124 -5.04 3.95 2.50
C ILE A 124 -6.29 3.99 1.62
N PRO A 125 -6.92 5.18 1.41
CA PRO A 125 -8.13 5.31 0.62
C PRO A 125 -7.87 4.95 -0.85
N ASP A 126 -8.92 4.49 -1.55
CA ASP A 126 -8.83 4.26 -2.99
C ASP A 126 -9.09 5.53 -3.81
N ALA A 127 -8.74 5.50 -5.09
CA ALA A 127 -8.88 6.66 -6.00
C ALA A 127 -10.33 7.20 -6.09
N MET A 128 -11.33 6.40 -5.70
CA MET A 128 -12.72 6.83 -5.62
C MET A 128 -13.10 7.56 -4.31
N GLY A 129 -12.17 7.78 -3.38
CA GLY A 129 -12.43 8.51 -2.12
C GLY A 129 -13.34 7.78 -1.13
N GLU A 130 -14.07 6.76 -1.57
CA GLU A 130 -14.79 5.85 -0.71
C GLU A 130 -13.80 4.81 -0.18
N GLY A 131 -13.59 4.84 1.15
CA GLY A 131 -12.99 3.71 1.83
C GLY A 131 -13.73 2.46 1.36
N TYR A 132 -12.96 1.41 1.03
CA TYR A 132 -13.46 0.08 0.72
C TYR A 132 -14.82 -0.11 1.36
N LEU A 133 -15.89 -0.27 0.55
CA LEU A 133 -17.23 -0.70 0.99
C LEU A 133 -17.04 -1.38 2.32
N ASP A 134 -17.40 -0.71 3.43
CA ASP A 134 -16.90 -1.09 4.75
C ASP A 134 -17.33 -2.53 5.00
N LEU A 135 -16.46 -3.46 4.62
CA LEU A 135 -16.79 -4.88 4.53
C LEU A 135 -16.85 -5.43 5.94
N SER A 136 -16.33 -4.68 6.92
CA SER A 136 -16.58 -4.90 8.34
C SER A 136 -18.03 -4.55 8.70
N SER A 137 -18.59 -3.44 8.22
CA SER A 137 -20.02 -3.11 8.37
C SER A 137 -20.96 -4.09 7.64
N LEU A 138 -20.59 -4.55 6.43
CA LEU A 138 -21.29 -5.64 5.73
C LEU A 138 -21.09 -6.99 6.44
N SER A 139 -19.95 -7.20 7.10
CA SER A 139 -19.72 -8.40 7.91
C SER A 139 -20.57 -8.40 9.17
N GLU A 140 -20.75 -7.27 9.86
CA GLU A 140 -21.63 -7.16 11.03
C GLU A 140 -23.09 -7.43 10.66
N LEU A 141 -23.52 -6.97 9.46
CA LEU A 141 -24.82 -7.33 8.90
C LEU A 141 -24.96 -8.82 8.53
N MET A 142 -23.88 -9.47 8.10
CA MET A 142 -23.87 -10.90 7.72
C MET A 142 -23.64 -11.85 8.91
N ILE A 143 -23.02 -11.39 9.99
CA ILE A 143 -22.79 -12.15 11.23
C ILE A 143 -24.12 -12.57 11.87
N GLN A 144 -25.19 -11.78 11.72
CA GLN A 144 -26.51 -12.15 12.25
C GLN A 144 -27.21 -13.27 11.47
N VAL A 145 -26.75 -13.65 10.27
CA VAL A 145 -27.50 -14.54 9.37
C VAL A 145 -26.82 -15.91 9.16
N THR A 146 -25.53 -16.06 9.45
CA THR A 146 -24.81 -17.34 9.27
C THR A 146 -23.75 -17.55 10.34
N GLU A 147 -23.77 -18.70 11.03
CA GLU A 147 -22.71 -19.18 11.95
C GLU A 147 -21.34 -19.43 11.26
N GLU A 148 -21.21 -19.08 9.97
CA GLU A 148 -19.96 -19.19 9.24
C GLU A 148 -19.15 -17.88 9.32
N PRO A 149 -17.80 -17.96 9.39
CA PRO A 149 -16.95 -16.79 9.32
C PRO A 149 -17.29 -15.96 8.07
N SER A 150 -17.36 -14.63 8.25
CA SER A 150 -17.68 -13.70 7.18
C SER A 150 -16.70 -13.89 6.01
N TYR A 151 -17.12 -13.52 4.80
CA TYR A 151 -16.24 -13.60 3.63
C TYR A 151 -14.90 -12.91 3.89
N TYR A 152 -14.93 -11.75 4.55
CA TYR A 152 -13.77 -11.01 5.04
C TYR A 152 -12.88 -11.86 5.96
N GLN A 153 -13.45 -12.51 6.99
CA GLN A 153 -12.67 -13.37 7.90
C GLN A 153 -12.08 -14.61 7.21
N ARG A 154 -12.78 -15.17 6.20
CA ARG A 154 -12.25 -16.28 5.39
C ARG A 154 -11.06 -15.85 4.55
N THR A 155 -11.12 -14.67 3.94
CA THR A 155 -10.07 -14.16 3.04
C THR A 155 -8.87 -13.59 3.79
N HIS A 156 -9.06 -13.03 5.00
CA HIS A 156 -7.98 -12.48 5.85
C HIS A 156 -7.25 -13.52 6.71
N SER A 157 -7.66 -14.79 6.69
CA SER A 157 -7.00 -15.81 7.51
C SER A 157 -5.51 -15.94 7.15
N PHE A 158 -4.63 -15.97 8.17
CA PHE A 158 -3.18 -16.12 7.99
C PHE A 158 -2.80 -17.35 7.16
N SER A 159 -3.65 -18.38 7.17
CA SER A 159 -3.49 -19.62 6.41
C SER A 159 -3.67 -19.46 4.89
N VAL A 160 -4.29 -18.38 4.39
CA VAL A 160 -4.63 -18.26 2.96
C VAL A 160 -3.97 -17.05 2.30
N LEU A 161 -4.03 -15.87 2.90
CA LEU A 161 -3.47 -14.63 2.32
C LEU A 161 -2.57 -13.82 3.26
N GLY A 162 -2.60 -14.09 4.57
CA GLY A 162 -1.94 -13.24 5.56
C GLY A 162 -0.42 -13.05 5.38
N SER A 163 0.31 -14.08 4.95
CA SER A 163 1.76 -13.93 4.68
C SER A 163 2.04 -12.97 3.51
N ARG A 164 1.19 -13.00 2.48
CA ARG A 164 1.27 -12.10 1.32
C ARG A 164 0.89 -10.67 1.70
N ILE A 165 -0.16 -10.50 2.50
CA ILE A 165 -0.54 -9.18 3.04
C ILE A 165 0.60 -8.60 3.88
N ALA A 166 1.17 -9.39 4.79
CA ALA A 166 2.29 -8.96 5.62
C ALA A 166 3.52 -8.56 4.79
N ALA A 167 3.85 -9.33 3.76
CA ALA A 167 4.94 -8.99 2.83
C ALA A 167 4.65 -7.67 2.08
N MET A 168 3.41 -7.46 1.64
CA MET A 168 3.00 -6.23 0.97
C MET A 168 3.10 -5.01 1.89
N ILE A 169 2.60 -5.12 3.13
CA ILE A 169 2.71 -4.07 4.15
C ILE A 169 4.18 -3.74 4.41
N PHE A 170 5.04 -4.77 4.58
CA PHE A 170 6.47 -4.58 4.76
C PHE A 170 7.11 -3.83 3.58
N ILE A 171 6.75 -4.18 2.33
CA ILE A 171 7.24 -3.51 1.12
C ILE A 171 6.77 -2.04 1.10
N MET A 172 5.50 -1.77 1.38
CA MET A 172 4.93 -0.41 1.37
C MET A 172 5.58 0.49 2.43
N CYS A 173 5.56 0.05 3.69
CA CYS A 173 6.15 0.81 4.80
C CYS A 173 7.67 0.92 4.65
N GLY A 174 8.33 -0.16 4.27
CA GLY A 174 9.77 -0.19 4.02
C GLY A 174 10.19 0.77 2.91
N SER A 175 9.42 0.84 1.82
CA SER A 175 9.69 1.76 0.71
C SER A 175 9.51 3.21 1.11
N ALA A 176 8.47 3.54 1.89
CA ALA A 176 8.26 4.89 2.41
C ALA A 176 9.43 5.33 3.30
N VAL A 177 9.85 4.49 4.25
CA VAL A 177 11.00 4.76 5.12
C VAL A 177 12.30 4.88 4.31
N ALA A 178 12.51 3.99 3.35
CA ALA A 178 13.69 4.01 2.50
C ALA A 178 13.76 5.27 1.61
N LEU A 179 12.63 5.74 1.08
CA LEU A 179 12.54 7.00 0.33
C LEU A 179 12.88 8.20 1.21
N LEU A 180 12.36 8.26 2.44
CA LEU A 180 12.68 9.32 3.40
C LEU A 180 14.17 9.34 3.76
N LEU A 181 14.76 8.17 4.03
CA LEU A 181 16.19 8.05 4.34
C LEU A 181 17.08 8.40 3.13
N ALA A 182 16.68 7.99 1.93
CA ALA A 182 17.39 8.32 0.70
C ALA A 182 17.30 9.82 0.37
N GLY A 183 16.14 10.43 0.54
CA GLY A 183 15.90 11.86 0.30
C GLY A 183 16.62 12.76 1.30
N THR A 184 16.55 12.42 2.59
CA THR A 184 17.28 13.16 3.65
C THR A 184 18.79 13.14 3.43
N HIS A 185 19.34 12.04 2.91
CA HIS A 185 20.76 11.97 2.54
C HIS A 185 21.13 12.97 1.42
N ILE A 186 20.27 13.12 0.40
CA ILE A 186 20.47 14.10 -0.69
C ILE A 186 20.48 15.52 -0.12
N ILE A 187 19.51 15.86 0.71
CA ILE A 187 19.33 17.21 1.29
C ILE A 187 20.47 17.57 2.26
N LEU A 188 20.85 16.64 3.16
CA LEU A 188 21.74 16.97 4.28
C LEU A 188 23.23 16.98 3.93
N ARG A 189 23.65 16.24 2.90
CA ARG A 189 25.08 16.02 2.61
C ARG A 189 25.50 16.44 1.20
N GLY A 190 24.56 16.65 0.28
CA GLY A 190 24.87 16.76 -1.14
C GLY A 190 25.25 15.38 -1.68
N ALA A 191 24.35 14.73 -2.39
CA ALA A 191 24.60 13.41 -2.96
C ALA A 191 25.68 13.46 -4.05
N SER A 192 26.46 12.39 -4.21
CA SER A 192 27.29 12.23 -5.41
C SER A 192 26.40 12.20 -6.66
N LYS A 193 26.95 12.63 -7.81
CA LYS A 193 26.23 12.57 -9.10
C LYS A 193 25.67 11.17 -9.38
N THR A 194 26.46 10.13 -9.08
CA THR A 194 26.05 8.73 -9.24
C THR A 194 24.88 8.32 -8.36
N TYR A 195 24.88 8.74 -7.09
CA TYR A 195 23.78 8.46 -6.16
C TYR A 195 22.52 9.22 -6.58
N LEU A 196 22.64 10.47 -7.01
CA LEU A 196 21.53 11.26 -7.49
C LEU A 196 20.88 10.62 -8.73
N VAL A 197 21.68 10.19 -9.71
CA VAL A 197 21.19 9.46 -10.89
C VAL A 197 20.49 8.17 -10.48
N GLY A 198 21.09 7.36 -9.61
CA GLY A 198 20.47 6.13 -9.12
C GLY A 198 19.14 6.37 -8.41
N PHE A 199 19.09 7.37 -7.54
CA PHE A 199 17.86 7.76 -6.84
C PHE A 199 16.77 8.22 -7.82
N VAL A 200 17.12 9.08 -8.79
CA VAL A 200 16.17 9.54 -9.82
C VAL A 200 15.66 8.36 -10.64
N LEU A 201 16.52 7.42 -11.06
CA LEU A 201 16.09 6.24 -11.81
C LEU A 201 15.13 5.37 -11.01
N VAL A 202 15.42 5.12 -9.73
CA VAL A 202 14.55 4.34 -8.85
C VAL A 202 13.22 5.03 -8.63
N VAL A 203 13.21 6.33 -8.33
CA VAL A 203 11.97 7.09 -8.12
C VAL A 203 11.14 7.13 -9.40
N SER A 204 11.76 7.44 -10.55
CA SER A 204 11.07 7.39 -11.84
C SER A 204 10.51 6.01 -12.15
N GLY A 205 11.27 4.95 -11.85
CA GLY A 205 10.80 3.57 -11.99
C GLY A 205 9.58 3.26 -11.12
N LEU A 206 9.59 3.68 -9.84
CA LEU A 206 8.45 3.52 -8.94
C LEU A 206 7.23 4.31 -9.42
N VAL A 207 7.42 5.54 -9.90
CA VAL A 207 6.35 6.37 -10.46
C VAL A 207 5.75 5.70 -11.71
N VAL A 208 6.59 5.21 -12.62
CA VAL A 208 6.14 4.46 -13.80
C VAL A 208 5.37 3.22 -13.38
N PHE A 209 5.88 2.45 -12.41
CA PHE A 209 5.22 1.25 -11.91
C PHE A 209 3.82 1.57 -11.34
N ILE A 210 3.71 2.58 -10.46
CA ILE A 210 2.43 2.99 -9.88
C ILE A 210 1.44 3.42 -10.97
N ASN A 211 1.89 4.25 -11.92
CA ASN A 211 1.04 4.75 -13.00
C ASN A 211 0.65 3.68 -14.03
N GLN A 212 1.42 2.60 -14.14
CA GLN A 212 1.18 1.51 -15.10
C GLN A 212 0.69 0.22 -14.41
N GLN A 213 0.40 0.26 -13.11
CA GLN A 213 0.07 -0.94 -12.34
C GLN A 213 -1.12 -1.70 -12.92
N ASP A 214 -2.19 -1.00 -13.31
CA ASP A 214 -3.39 -1.63 -13.89
C ASP A 214 -3.12 -2.24 -15.27
N ASN A 215 -2.26 -1.64 -16.07
CA ASN A 215 -1.84 -2.18 -17.37
C ASN A 215 -0.94 -3.40 -17.18
N LEU A 216 0.03 -3.33 -16.28
CA LEU A 216 0.90 -4.45 -15.94
C LEU A 216 0.08 -5.64 -15.43
N LEU A 217 -0.90 -5.37 -14.56
CA LEU A 217 -1.81 -6.39 -14.06
C LEU A 217 -2.62 -7.01 -15.21
N TRP A 218 -3.18 -6.19 -16.09
CA TRP A 218 -3.91 -6.67 -17.26
C TRP A 218 -3.06 -7.60 -18.12
N TYR A 219 -1.83 -7.20 -18.45
CA TYR A 219 -0.92 -8.04 -19.23
C TYR A 219 -0.56 -9.34 -18.52
N ALA A 220 -0.34 -9.29 -17.21
CA ALA A 220 -0.05 -10.47 -16.41
C ALA A 220 -1.21 -11.45 -16.39
N VAL A 221 -2.45 -10.96 -16.19
CA VAL A 221 -3.65 -11.80 -16.24
C VAL A 221 -3.85 -12.38 -17.63
N ARG A 222 -3.74 -11.56 -18.68
CA ARG A 222 -3.82 -12.02 -20.07
C ARG A 222 -2.83 -13.15 -20.33
N HIS A 223 -1.58 -13.00 -19.89
CA HIS A 223 -0.55 -14.03 -20.07
C HIS A 223 -0.91 -15.32 -19.33
N ARG A 224 -1.31 -15.24 -18.06
CA ARG A 224 -1.67 -16.43 -17.28
C ARG A 224 -2.93 -17.12 -17.80
N ILE A 225 -3.96 -16.36 -18.18
CA ILE A 225 -5.18 -16.91 -18.79
C ILE A 225 -4.89 -17.52 -20.16
N SER A 226 -4.04 -16.92 -20.98
CA SER A 226 -3.64 -17.52 -22.27
C SER A 226 -3.03 -18.91 -22.07
N ASN A 227 -2.22 -19.08 -21.02
CA ASN A 227 -1.61 -20.36 -20.68
C ASN A 227 -2.61 -21.36 -20.06
N ASP A 228 -3.61 -20.88 -19.31
CA ASP A 228 -4.62 -21.70 -18.64
C ASP A 228 -5.91 -21.89 -19.46
N LEU A 229 -5.97 -21.31 -20.66
CA LEU A 229 -7.15 -21.36 -21.55
C LEU A 229 -7.65 -22.78 -21.82
N PRO A 230 -6.80 -23.82 -22.02
CA PRO A 230 -7.27 -25.19 -22.20
C PRO A 230 -8.09 -25.72 -21.00
N ARG A 231 -7.87 -25.21 -19.78
CA ARG A 231 -8.69 -25.54 -18.62
C ARG A 231 -10.10 -24.95 -18.75
N PHE A 232 -10.19 -23.69 -19.15
CA PHE A 232 -11.48 -23.02 -19.37
C PHE A 232 -12.26 -23.63 -20.54
N GLN A 233 -11.57 -24.07 -21.59
CA GLN A 233 -12.19 -24.79 -22.71
C GLN A 233 -12.83 -26.12 -22.26
N ARG A 234 -12.13 -26.91 -21.43
CA ARG A 234 -12.68 -28.15 -20.87
C ARG A 234 -13.86 -27.90 -19.92
N ALA A 235 -13.86 -26.78 -19.20
CA ALA A 235 -14.98 -26.35 -18.37
C ALA A 235 -16.20 -25.87 -19.18
N LEU A 236 -15.95 -25.28 -20.35
CA LEU A 236 -16.98 -24.72 -21.23
C LEU A 236 -17.78 -25.81 -21.96
N GLU A 237 -17.12 -26.86 -22.44
CA GLU A 237 -17.72 -27.91 -23.26
C GLU A 237 -19.05 -28.48 -22.69
N PRO A 238 -19.13 -28.92 -21.41
CA PRO A 238 -20.40 -29.42 -20.86
C PRO A 238 -21.48 -28.33 -20.77
N LEU A 239 -21.10 -27.07 -20.53
CA LEU A 239 -22.03 -25.94 -20.40
C LEU A 239 -22.68 -25.56 -21.73
N LEU A 240 -21.97 -25.76 -22.85
CA LEU A 240 -22.51 -25.55 -24.19
C LEU A 240 -23.48 -26.67 -24.61
N GLN A 241 -23.23 -27.90 -24.16
CA GLN A 241 -24.10 -29.04 -24.47
C GLN A 241 -25.42 -28.99 -23.71
N GLU A 242 -25.35 -28.85 -22.37
CA GLU A 242 -26.52 -28.77 -21.52
C GLU A 242 -26.25 -27.89 -20.31
N TRP A 243 -27.05 -26.83 -20.14
CA TRP A 243 -26.91 -25.95 -19.00
C TRP A 243 -27.50 -26.59 -17.73
N PRO A 244 -26.73 -26.76 -16.65
CA PRO A 244 -27.22 -27.41 -15.44
C PRO A 244 -28.33 -26.60 -14.74
N THR A 245 -29.46 -27.24 -14.47
CA THR A 245 -30.60 -26.64 -13.74
C THR A 245 -30.66 -27.03 -12.27
N ARG A 246 -29.81 -27.97 -11.84
CA ARG A 246 -29.73 -28.48 -10.47
C ARG A 246 -28.28 -28.39 -9.96
N PRO A 247 -28.06 -28.17 -8.65
CA PRO A 247 -26.72 -28.23 -8.07
C PRO A 247 -26.04 -29.56 -8.35
N GLY A 248 -24.73 -29.54 -8.56
CA GLY A 248 -23.96 -30.72 -8.94
C GLY A 248 -22.46 -30.49 -8.91
N THR A 249 -21.73 -31.25 -9.72
CA THR A 249 -20.28 -31.11 -9.92
C THR A 249 -19.99 -31.05 -11.41
N LEU A 250 -19.18 -30.08 -11.83
CA LEU A 250 -18.69 -29.94 -13.21
C LEU A 250 -17.19 -30.22 -13.29
N PRO A 251 -16.69 -30.74 -14.43
CA PRO A 251 -15.26 -30.82 -14.70
C PRO A 251 -14.59 -29.44 -14.54
N GLU A 252 -13.39 -29.42 -13.94
CA GLU A 252 -12.57 -28.22 -13.66
C GLU A 252 -13.17 -27.20 -12.66
N ILE A 253 -14.46 -26.88 -12.76
CA ILE A 253 -15.17 -25.93 -11.87
C ILE A 253 -15.40 -26.54 -10.48
N GLY A 254 -15.63 -27.85 -10.41
CA GLY A 254 -15.96 -28.54 -9.17
C GLY A 254 -17.44 -28.43 -8.80
N ARG A 255 -17.73 -28.45 -7.49
CA ARG A 255 -19.11 -28.36 -7.00
C ARG A 255 -19.69 -27.00 -7.35
N PHE A 256 -20.98 -26.92 -7.66
CA PHE A 256 -21.65 -25.65 -7.96
C PHE A 256 -23.09 -25.63 -7.46
N PHE A 257 -23.62 -24.42 -7.29
CA PHE A 257 -25.02 -24.13 -7.03
C PHE A 257 -25.69 -23.56 -8.27
N ALA A 258 -26.80 -24.16 -8.70
CA ALA A 258 -27.63 -23.64 -9.79
C ALA A 258 -28.75 -22.74 -9.22
N HIS A 259 -28.83 -21.51 -9.70
CA HIS A 259 -29.80 -20.54 -9.19
C HIS A 259 -31.20 -20.74 -9.79
N LYS A 260 -32.20 -21.05 -8.96
CA LYS A 260 -33.60 -21.18 -9.42
C LYS A 260 -34.19 -19.86 -9.95
N LYS A 261 -33.85 -18.73 -9.33
CA LYS A 261 -34.34 -17.39 -9.72
C LYS A 261 -33.57 -16.79 -10.90
N ARG A 262 -32.38 -17.33 -11.22
CA ARG A 262 -31.50 -16.89 -12.31
C ARG A 262 -30.99 -18.13 -13.04
N PRO A 263 -31.79 -18.77 -13.90
CA PRO A 263 -31.50 -20.10 -14.46
C PRO A 263 -30.23 -20.15 -15.31
N GLY A 264 -29.73 -19.01 -15.81
CA GLY A 264 -28.46 -18.88 -16.52
C GLY A 264 -27.25 -18.62 -15.62
N LYS A 265 -27.35 -18.77 -14.30
CA LYS A 265 -26.26 -18.48 -13.36
C LYS A 265 -25.90 -19.70 -12.52
N LEU A 266 -24.61 -19.99 -12.46
CA LEU A 266 -24.01 -20.98 -11.58
C LEU A 266 -23.03 -20.29 -10.62
N THR A 267 -23.02 -20.72 -9.37
CA THR A 267 -22.04 -20.27 -8.37
C THR A 267 -21.17 -21.46 -7.98
N PRO A 268 -19.88 -21.47 -8.35
CA PRO A 268 -18.94 -22.48 -7.89
C PRO A 268 -18.88 -22.52 -6.36
N LEU A 269 -18.98 -23.73 -5.80
CA LEU A 269 -18.95 -24.03 -4.38
C LEU A 269 -17.58 -24.59 -4.04
N GLY A 270 -16.62 -23.68 -3.85
CA GLY A 270 -15.26 -23.99 -3.43
C GLY A 270 -14.83 -23.09 -2.27
N LYS A 271 -13.82 -23.51 -1.50
CA LYS A 271 -13.12 -22.58 -0.63
C LYS A 271 -12.37 -21.60 -1.53
N THR A 272 -12.56 -20.30 -1.31
CA THR A 272 -11.75 -19.23 -1.90
C THR A 272 -10.29 -19.57 -1.67
N GLN A 273 -9.54 -19.79 -2.75
CA GLN A 273 -8.13 -20.15 -2.68
C GLN A 273 -7.38 -19.10 -3.48
N TYR A 274 -6.61 -18.26 -2.78
CA TYR A 274 -5.68 -17.33 -3.39
C TYR A 274 -4.47 -18.07 -3.97
N ARG A 275 -4.71 -18.78 -5.08
CA ARG A 275 -3.68 -19.48 -5.84
C ARG A 275 -2.81 -18.48 -6.58
N THR A 276 -1.63 -18.94 -6.99
CA THR A 276 -0.71 -18.16 -7.82
C THR A 276 -1.20 -18.00 -9.25
N HIS A 277 -2.20 -18.78 -9.68
CA HIS A 277 -2.85 -18.70 -10.98
C HIS A 277 -4.34 -18.34 -10.84
N GLU A 278 -4.94 -17.86 -11.93
CA GLU A 278 -6.34 -17.52 -12.02
C GLU A 278 -7.23 -18.76 -11.86
N THR A 279 -8.32 -18.57 -11.13
CA THR A 279 -9.30 -19.62 -10.84
C THR A 279 -10.70 -19.18 -11.24
N PHE A 280 -11.62 -20.13 -11.29
CA PHE A 280 -13.04 -19.82 -11.45
C PHE A 280 -13.51 -19.04 -10.21
N GLY A 281 -14.03 -17.85 -10.44
CA GLY A 281 -14.55 -16.99 -9.39
C GLY A 281 -15.98 -17.32 -9.00
N ALA A 282 -16.65 -16.35 -8.40
CA ALA A 282 -17.95 -16.54 -7.76
C ALA A 282 -19.07 -16.95 -8.73
N ASP A 283 -18.95 -16.61 -10.01
CA ASP A 283 -20.05 -16.71 -10.95
C ASP A 283 -19.60 -17.27 -12.32
N VAL A 284 -20.44 -18.17 -12.85
CA VAL A 284 -20.42 -18.61 -14.24
C VAL A 284 -21.80 -18.34 -14.82
N GLU A 285 -21.86 -17.55 -15.89
CA GLU A 285 -23.11 -17.01 -16.42
C GLU A 285 -23.27 -17.38 -17.90
N LYS A 286 -24.49 -17.77 -18.27
CA LYS A 286 -24.89 -17.97 -19.66
C LYS A 286 -25.22 -16.61 -20.28
N LEU A 287 -24.58 -16.30 -21.40
CA LEU A 287 -24.78 -15.05 -22.13
C LEU A 287 -26.00 -15.15 -23.07
N PRO A 288 -26.64 -14.01 -23.40
CA PRO A 288 -27.83 -13.99 -24.26
C PRO A 288 -27.60 -14.56 -25.67
N ASP A 289 -26.38 -14.48 -26.18
CA ASP A 289 -25.97 -15.00 -27.47
C ASP A 289 -25.63 -16.50 -27.45
N GLY A 290 -25.87 -17.18 -26.32
CA GLY A 290 -25.50 -18.59 -26.11
C GLY A 290 -24.05 -18.78 -25.68
N GLY A 291 -23.29 -17.69 -25.49
CA GLY A 291 -21.97 -17.70 -24.90
C GLY A 291 -21.96 -18.03 -23.41
N VAL A 292 -20.77 -18.05 -22.83
CA VAL A 292 -20.56 -18.29 -21.40
C VAL A 292 -19.51 -17.33 -20.87
N ARG A 293 -19.79 -16.77 -19.71
CA ARG A 293 -18.90 -15.87 -18.96
C ARG A 293 -18.43 -16.56 -17.69
N PHE A 294 -17.13 -16.53 -17.46
CA PHE A 294 -16.50 -16.96 -16.20
C PHE A 294 -15.97 -15.73 -15.47
N ALA A 295 -16.43 -15.49 -14.25
CA ALA A 295 -15.75 -14.57 -13.35
C ALA A 295 -14.38 -15.15 -12.97
N LEU A 296 -13.33 -14.32 -12.91
CA LEU A 296 -11.99 -14.76 -12.56
C LEU A 296 -11.69 -14.45 -11.08
N GLU A 297 -11.28 -15.46 -10.32
CA GLU A 297 -10.70 -15.23 -8.98
C GLU A 297 -9.17 -15.11 -9.11
N PRO A 298 -8.55 -14.08 -8.51
CA PRO A 298 -9.12 -13.21 -7.49
C PRO A 298 -9.49 -11.79 -7.98
N HIS A 299 -9.86 -11.65 -9.26
CA HIS A 299 -10.15 -10.38 -9.91
C HIS A 299 -11.64 -10.24 -10.25
N TYR A 300 -12.43 -9.70 -9.32
CA TYR A 300 -13.90 -9.65 -9.46
C TYR A 300 -14.43 -8.88 -10.68
N LEU A 301 -13.63 -7.99 -11.28
CA LEU A 301 -14.00 -7.20 -12.46
C LEU A 301 -13.48 -7.78 -13.77
N PHE A 302 -12.61 -8.80 -13.70
CA PHE A 302 -12.03 -9.43 -14.87
C PHE A 302 -12.83 -10.68 -15.17
N LEU A 303 -13.29 -10.79 -16.42
CA LEU A 303 -14.13 -11.87 -16.87
C LEU A 303 -13.47 -12.52 -18.07
N LEU A 304 -13.62 -13.84 -18.17
CA LEU A 304 -13.29 -14.58 -19.37
C LEU A 304 -14.59 -14.97 -20.06
N GLU A 305 -14.82 -14.43 -21.24
CA GLU A 305 -16.04 -14.59 -22.01
C GLU A 305 -15.79 -15.43 -23.26
N TYR A 306 -16.62 -16.44 -23.44
CA TYR A 306 -16.74 -17.18 -24.68
C TYR A 306 -17.99 -16.76 -25.43
N HIS A 307 -17.82 -16.43 -26.71
CA HIS A 307 -18.88 -16.08 -27.64
C HIS A 307 -18.85 -17.04 -28.83
N PRO A 308 -20.00 -17.64 -29.22
CA PRO A 308 -20.06 -18.55 -30.35
C PRO A 308 -19.83 -17.82 -31.69
N PRO A 309 -19.44 -18.55 -32.76
CA PRO A 309 -19.27 -17.97 -34.09
C PRO A 309 -20.53 -17.24 -34.56
N GLY A 310 -20.35 -16.04 -35.12
CA GLY A 310 -21.46 -15.17 -35.55
C GLY A 310 -21.99 -14.22 -34.49
N SER A 311 -21.51 -14.31 -33.24
CA SER A 311 -21.77 -13.29 -32.21
C SER A 311 -21.00 -12.00 -32.48
N SER A 312 -21.55 -10.88 -32.00
CA SER A 312 -20.90 -9.56 -32.00
C SER A 312 -19.74 -9.43 -31.01
N GLY A 313 -19.51 -10.44 -30.16
CA GLY A 313 -18.47 -10.42 -29.12
C GLY A 313 -18.92 -9.76 -27.81
N PRO A 314 -17.97 -9.32 -26.97
CA PRO A 314 -18.27 -8.76 -25.66
C PRO A 314 -19.21 -7.56 -25.70
N GLN A 315 -20.15 -7.52 -24.76
CA GLN A 315 -21.11 -6.42 -24.67
C GLN A 315 -20.43 -5.17 -24.13
N VAL A 316 -20.71 -4.01 -24.74
CA VAL A 316 -20.16 -2.71 -24.31
C VAL A 316 -20.78 -2.25 -22.98
N GLU A 317 -22.01 -2.66 -22.71
CA GLU A 317 -22.76 -2.29 -21.52
C GLU A 317 -23.56 -3.49 -21.02
N ILE A 318 -23.54 -3.70 -19.71
CA ILE A 318 -24.32 -4.72 -19.01
C ILE A 318 -25.12 -4.01 -17.92
N SER A 319 -26.45 -4.05 -18.04
CA SER A 319 -27.35 -3.50 -17.03
C SER A 319 -27.83 -4.63 -16.10
N GLY A 320 -27.65 -4.42 -14.80
CA GLY A 320 -28.33 -5.17 -13.74
C GLY A 320 -29.47 -4.35 -13.14
N ASP A 321 -30.29 -5.00 -12.31
CA ASP A 321 -31.49 -4.37 -11.71
C ASP A 321 -31.20 -3.02 -11.02
N ASN A 322 -30.01 -2.88 -10.41
CA ASN A 322 -29.61 -1.70 -9.62
C ASN A 322 -28.21 -1.16 -9.99
N TRP A 323 -27.63 -1.57 -11.12
CA TRP A 323 -26.28 -1.15 -11.52
C TRP A 323 -26.08 -1.24 -13.02
N THR A 324 -25.19 -0.42 -13.57
CA THR A 324 -24.74 -0.53 -14.96
C THR A 324 -23.23 -0.71 -14.96
N SER A 325 -22.73 -1.69 -15.71
CA SER A 325 -21.29 -1.85 -15.94
C SER A 325 -20.94 -1.62 -17.40
N HIS A 326 -19.87 -0.88 -17.63
CA HIS A 326 -19.36 -0.58 -18.96
C HIS A 326 -18.04 -1.30 -19.22
N LEU A 327 -17.86 -1.75 -20.45
CA LEU A 327 -16.62 -2.39 -20.88
C LEU A 327 -15.48 -1.36 -20.87
N VAL A 328 -14.49 -1.59 -20.01
CA VAL A 328 -13.28 -0.75 -19.91
C VAL A 328 -12.28 -1.16 -20.97
N ARG A 329 -12.05 -2.47 -21.11
CA ARG A 329 -11.15 -3.05 -22.11
C ARG A 329 -11.49 -4.50 -22.38
N SER A 330 -11.13 -4.95 -23.58
CA SER A 330 -11.31 -6.33 -24.03
C SER A 330 -10.15 -6.73 -24.93
N ASP A 331 -9.60 -7.92 -24.70
CA ASP A 331 -8.61 -8.55 -25.55
C ASP A 331 -9.10 -9.93 -26.00
N ARG A 332 -9.08 -10.18 -27.31
CA ARG A 332 -9.29 -11.52 -27.85
C ARG A 332 -8.07 -12.39 -27.56
N ILE A 333 -8.25 -13.47 -26.81
CA ILE A 333 -7.18 -14.41 -26.45
C ILE A 333 -7.12 -15.58 -27.44
N ALA A 334 -8.29 -16.05 -27.90
CA ALA A 334 -8.40 -17.10 -28.90
C ALA A 334 -9.69 -16.93 -29.71
N GLU A 335 -10.00 -17.88 -30.59
CA GLU A 335 -11.27 -17.86 -31.32
C GLU A 335 -12.46 -18.02 -30.38
N GLY A 336 -13.37 -17.03 -30.43
CA GLY A 336 -14.51 -16.94 -29.53
C GLY A 336 -14.18 -16.52 -28.10
N TRP A 337 -12.91 -16.45 -27.69
CA TRP A 337 -12.51 -16.17 -26.30
C TRP A 337 -11.96 -14.76 -26.11
N TYR A 338 -12.53 -14.06 -25.13
CA TYR A 338 -12.22 -12.67 -24.80
C TYR A 338 -11.97 -12.53 -23.30
N LEU A 339 -10.85 -11.91 -22.94
CA LEU A 339 -10.66 -11.40 -21.58
C LEU A 339 -11.21 -9.97 -21.55
N THR A 340 -12.09 -9.70 -20.61
CA THR A 340 -12.79 -8.42 -20.49
C THR A 340 -12.61 -7.85 -19.08
N GLU A 341 -12.55 -6.52 -18.98
CA GLU A 341 -12.69 -5.80 -17.72
C GLU A 341 -13.90 -4.88 -17.83
N TYR A 342 -14.78 -4.98 -16.85
CA TYR A 342 -15.94 -4.11 -16.72
C TYR A 342 -15.77 -3.17 -15.54
N GLY A 343 -16.07 -1.89 -15.74
CA GLY A 343 -16.15 -0.89 -14.69
C GLY A 343 -17.59 -0.78 -14.21
N ALA A 344 -17.81 -0.78 -12.90
CA ALA A 344 -19.13 -0.59 -12.33
C ALA A 344 -19.43 0.90 -12.12
N VAL A 345 -20.58 1.36 -12.61
CA VAL A 345 -21.16 2.65 -12.26
C VAL A 345 -22.40 2.36 -11.40
N ARG A 346 -22.39 2.84 -10.15
CA ARG A 346 -23.63 2.91 -9.36
C ARG A 346 -24.46 4.04 -9.94
N ASN A 347 -25.68 3.73 -10.37
CA ASN A 347 -26.67 4.73 -10.73
C ASN A 347 -27.22 5.44 -9.49
#